data_AF-A0A838VIC2-F1
#
_entry.id   AF-A0A838VIC2-F1
#
_cell.length_a   1.000
_cell.length_b   1.000
_cell.length_c   1.000
_cell.angle_alpha   90.00
_cell.angle_beta   90.00
_cell.angle_gamma   90.00
#
_symmetry.space_group_name_H-M   'P 1'
#
loop_
_entity.id
_entity.type
_entity.pdbx_description
1 polymer ?
#
loop_
_entity_poly.entity_id
_entity_poly.type
_entity_poly.pdbx_seq_one_letter_code
_entity_poly.pdbx_strand_id
1 'polypeptide(L)' 'MTADTTDVARKLFAGPVAFLKSAPKLEFLPDPDAPEIAFAGRSNVGKSSLLNALTNRNALARTSN' A
#
# COMPACT_ATOMS: atom_id res chain seq x y z
N MET A 1 -7.99 -15.61 -23.73
CA MET A 1 -6.81 -15.94 -22.90
C MET A 1 -6.71 -14.86 -21.83
N THR A 2 -7.48 -15.01 -20.75
CA THR A 2 -7.40 -14.08 -19.60
C THR A 2 -6.06 -14.31 -18.96
N ALA A 3 -5.18 -13.30 -18.93
CA ALA A 3 -4.00 -13.38 -18.08
C ALA A 3 -4.45 -13.79 -16.68
N ASP A 4 -3.75 -14.75 -16.06
CA ASP A 4 -4.00 -15.10 -14.67
C ASP A 4 -3.89 -13.80 -13.84
N THR A 5 -5.01 -13.38 -13.23
CA THR A 5 -5.09 -12.17 -12.42
C THR A 5 -3.99 -12.15 -11.34
N THR A 6 -3.57 -13.34 -10.89
CA THR A 6 -2.47 -13.52 -9.95
C THR A 6 -1.14 -13.02 -10.51
N ASP A 7 -0.82 -13.35 -11.76
CA ASP A 7 0.42 -12.91 -12.41
C ASP A 7 0.43 -11.40 -12.69
N VAL A 8 -0.72 -10.83 -13.04
CA VAL A 8 -0.87 -9.38 -13.20
C VAL A 8 -0.63 -8.67 -11.86
N ALA A 9 -1.25 -9.15 -10.78
CA ALA A 9 -1.06 -8.60 -9.45
C ALA A 9 0.40 -8.70 -8.98
N ARG A 10 1.04 -9.85 -9.19
CA ARG A 10 2.47 -10.06 -8.86
C ARG A 10 3.36 -9.04 -9.55
N LYS A 11 3.16 -8.81 -10.85
CA LYS A 11 3.93 -7.81 -11.61
C LYS A 11 3.67 -6.39 -11.12
N LEU A 12 2.42 -6.06 -10.81
CA LEU A 12 2.04 -4.75 -10.29
C LEU A 12 2.76 -4.43 -8.97
N PHE A 13 2.74 -5.36 -8.02
CA PHE A 13 3.36 -5.15 -6.71
C PHE A 13 4.89 -5.32 -6.69
N ALA A 14 5.48 -5.96 -7.71
CA ALA A 14 6.93 -6.06 -7.86
C ALA A 14 7.60 -4.76 -8.37
N GLY A 15 6.81 -3.79 -8.84
CA GLY A 15 7.31 -2.51 -9.31
C GLY A 15 7.88 -1.60 -8.20
N PRO A 16 8.34 -0.40 -8.56
CA PRO A 16 8.73 0.62 -7.59
C PRO A 16 7.54 0.98 -6.70
N VAL A 17 7.74 0.91 -5.38
CA VAL A 17 6.78 1.37 -4.38
C VAL A 17 7.50 2.32 -3.43
N ALA A 18 6.90 3.47 -3.19
CA ALA A 18 7.45 4.50 -2.33
C ALA A 18 6.36 5.11 -1.44
N PHE A 19 6.77 5.59 -0.28
CA PHE A 19 5.92 6.42 0.55
C PHE A 19 5.70 7.78 -0.14
N LEU A 20 4.44 8.13 -0.40
CA LEU A 20 4.09 9.39 -1.05
C LEU A 20 4.03 10.55 -0.05
N LYS A 21 3.12 10.46 0.94
CA LYS A 21 2.85 11.54 1.90
C LYS A 21 2.11 11.02 3.13
N SER A 22 2.25 11.72 4.26
CA SER A 22 1.34 11.60 5.42
C SER A 22 0.35 12.76 5.41
N ALA A 23 -0.93 12.45 5.52
CA ALA A 23 -2.01 13.44 5.54
C ALA A 23 -2.79 13.30 6.86
N PRO A 24 -2.43 14.06 7.92
CA PRO A 24 -3.11 13.99 9.22
C PRO A 24 -4.52 14.61 9.19
N LYS A 25 -4.86 15.36 8.15
CA LYS A 25 -6.18 15.96 7.90
C LYS A 25 -6.53 15.83 6.42
N LEU A 26 -7.83 15.89 6.12
CA LEU A 26 -8.36 15.75 4.76
C LEU A 26 -7.79 16.78 3.78
N GLU A 27 -7.59 18.03 4.23
CA GLU A 27 -6.99 19.11 3.42
C GLU A 27 -5.55 18.83 2.97
N PHE A 28 -4.88 17.83 3.56
CA PHE A 28 -3.52 17.44 3.19
C PHE A 28 -3.48 16.24 2.24
N LEU A 29 -4.63 15.66 1.87
CA LEU A 29 -4.69 14.59 0.87
C LEU A 29 -4.19 15.10 -0.50
N PRO A 30 -3.53 14.25 -1.30
CA PRO A 30 -3.24 14.57 -2.69
C PRO A 30 -4.54 14.64 -3.51
N ASP A 31 -4.43 15.18 -4.72
CA ASP A 31 -5.52 15.12 -5.68
C ASP A 31 -5.79 13.65 -6.08
N PRO A 32 -7.06 13.23 -6.23
CA PRO A 32 -7.43 11.84 -6.46
C PRO A 32 -7.23 11.43 -7.94
N ASP A 33 -6.00 11.52 -8.42
CA ASP A 33 -5.64 11.28 -9.83
C ASP A 33 -5.55 9.79 -10.20
N ALA A 34 -5.72 8.90 -9.22
CA ALA A 34 -5.68 7.46 -9.39
C ALA A 34 -6.66 6.74 -8.45
N PRO A 35 -7.10 5.51 -8.78
CA PRO A 35 -7.85 4.67 -7.84
C PRO A 35 -7.03 4.37 -6.58
N GLU A 36 -7.64 4.53 -5.42
CA GLU A 36 -7.00 4.30 -4.12
C GLU A 36 -7.64 3.13 -3.36
N ILE A 37 -6.83 2.43 -2.56
CA ILE A 37 -7.28 1.34 -1.67
C ILE A 37 -6.91 1.70 -0.24
N ALA A 38 -7.93 1.86 0.61
CA ALA A 38 -7.75 2.13 2.02
C ALA A 38 -7.63 0.84 2.85
N PHE A 39 -6.64 0.79 3.75
CA PHE A 39 -6.45 -0.32 4.69
C PHE A 39 -6.89 0.12 6.10
N ALA A 40 -7.94 -0.51 6.62
CA ALA A 40 -8.47 -0.24 7.97
C ALA A 40 -8.35 -1.46 8.88
N GLY A 41 -8.15 -1.23 10.19
CA GLY A 41 -8.02 -2.31 11.17
C GLY A 41 -7.45 -1.84 12.51
N ARG A 42 -7.70 -2.62 13.57
CA ARG A 42 -7.38 -2.27 14.97
C ARG A 42 -5.89 -2.02 15.24
N SER A 43 -5.00 -2.84 14.67
CA SER A 43 -3.56 -2.77 14.95
C SER A 43 -2.80 -2.12 13.80
N ASN A 44 -1.94 -1.14 14.11
CA ASN A 44 -1.01 -0.57 13.14
C ASN A 44 0.04 -1.59 12.70
N VAL A 45 0.48 -2.45 13.62
CA VAL A 45 1.42 -3.55 13.33
C VAL A 45 0.87 -4.46 12.23
N GLY A 46 -0.39 -4.91 12.35
CA GLY A 46 -0.99 -5.80 11.34
C GLY A 46 -1.14 -5.16 9.96
N LYS A 47 -1.55 -3.88 9.89
CA LYS A 47 -1.68 -3.13 8.63
C LYS A 47 -0.33 -2.94 7.95
N SER A 48 0.68 -2.52 8.70
CA SER A 48 2.04 -2.33 8.17
C SER A 48 2.66 -3.66 7.71
N SER A 49 2.47 -4.75 8.46
CA SER A 49 2.91 -6.09 8.03
C SER A 49 2.28 -6.53 6.72
N LEU A 50 0.98 -6.28 6.53
CA LEU A 50 0.29 -6.60 5.27
C LEU A 50 0.84 -5.78 4.09
N LEU A 51 1.02 -4.47 4.26
CA LEU A 51 1.58 -3.60 3.21
C LEU A 51 2.99 -4.05 2.79
N ASN A 52 3.81 -4.38 3.77
CA ASN A 52 5.17 -4.87 3.56
C ASN A 52 5.17 -6.22 2.82
N ALA A 53 4.29 -7.16 3.19
CA ALA A 53 4.15 -8.45 2.51
C ALA A 53 3.64 -8.31 1.07
N LEU A 54 2.62 -7.46 0.83
CA LEU A 54 2.06 -7.24 -0.51
C LEU A 54 3.09 -6.66 -1.48
N THR A 55 3.95 -5.77 -0.99
CA THR A 55 4.94 -5.05 -1.81
C THR A 55 6.32 -5.73 -1.82
N ASN A 56 6.47 -6.86 -1.12
CA ASN A 56 7.73 -7.54 -0.90
C ASN A 56 8.85 -6.61 -0.36
N ARG A 57 8.51 -5.75 0.61
CA ARG A 57 9.42 -4.79 1.26
C ARG A 57 9.39 -4.97 2.78
N ASN A 58 10.52 -4.73 3.46
CA ASN A 58 10.62 -4.90 4.91
C ASN A 58 10.42 -3.60 5.72
N ALA A 59 10.49 -2.43 5.09
CA ALA A 59 10.52 -1.14 5.79
C ALA A 59 9.71 -0.03 5.11
N LEU A 60 8.83 -0.37 4.15
CA LEU A 60 8.00 0.61 3.45
C LEU A 60 6.97 1.23 4.41
N ALA A 61 6.19 0.38 5.08
CA ALA A 61 5.27 0.80 6.11
C ALA A 61 5.96 0.62 7.47
N ARG A 62 6.29 1.74 8.12
CA ARG A 62 6.89 1.71 9.46
C ARG A 62 5.85 1.27 10.48
N THR A 63 6.25 0.38 11.39
CA THR A 63 5.50 0.09 12.60
C THR A 63 5.90 1.13 13.65
N SER A 64 4.92 1.84 14.21
CA SER A 64 5.08 2.54 15.48
C SER A 64 4.30 1.73 16.50
N ASN A 65 4.96 1.38 17.61
CA ASN A 65 4.31 0.75 18.76
C ASN A 65 3.28 1.69 19.38
#